data_AF-A0AAU6GQ14-F1
#
_entry.id   AF-A0AAU6GQ14-F1
#
_cell.length_a   1.000
_cell.length_b   1.000
_cell.length_c   1.000
_cell.angle_alpha   90.00
_cell.angle_beta   90.00
_cell.angle_gamma   90.00
#
_symmetry.space_group_name_H-M   'P 1'
#
loop_
_entity.id
_entity.type
_entity.pdbx_description
1 polymer ?
#
loop_
_entity_poly.entity_id
_entity_poly.type
_entity_poly.pdbx_seq_one_letter_code
_entity_poly.pdbx_strand_id
1 'polypeptide(L)'
;MFELIFTVRSSNNRSGPRPCFKNMGSKSGTCEYVTLPGGSGVRATSLRLRVEPSDTISAQIAFTYAHSEAVLSVYPDVDAGASSPVTGEELEAAVGNPRFLDLVQDAAALPLDLREAIGADD
;
A
#
# COMPACT_ATOMS: atom_id res chain seq x y z
N MET A 1 -1.18 -18.67 -3.59
CA MET A 1 -1.63 -17.90 -2.42
C MET A 1 -1.58 -16.40 -2.73
N PHE A 2 -2.53 -15.60 -2.22
CA PHE A 2 -2.43 -14.13 -2.27
C PHE A 2 -1.76 -13.60 -1.00
N GLU A 3 -0.71 -12.79 -1.15
CA GLU A 3 0.01 -12.21 -0.01
C GLU A 3 -0.41 -10.75 0.21
N LEU A 4 -0.69 -10.41 1.47
CA LEU A 4 -1.02 -9.05 1.88
C LEU A 4 0.13 -8.50 2.74
N ILE A 5 0.75 -7.44 2.27
CA ILE A 5 1.85 -6.76 2.95
C ILE A 5 1.41 -5.35 3.34
N PHE A 6 1.41 -5.08 4.64
CA PHE A 6 1.14 -3.76 5.21
C PHE A 6 2.40 -3.23 5.89
N THR A 7 2.84 -2.04 5.49
CA THR A 7 4.06 -1.39 6.02
C THR A 7 3.73 0.03 6.46
N VAL A 8 4.13 0.38 7.69
CA VAL A 8 4.02 1.74 8.22
C VAL A 8 5.39 2.24 8.62
N ARG A 9 5.88 3.33 8.05
CA ARG A 9 7.21 3.89 8.40
C ARG A 9 7.05 5.31 8.91
N SER A 10 7.84 5.69 9.90
CA SER A 10 7.94 7.10 10.28
C SER A 10 8.44 7.90 9.07
N SER A 11 7.77 9.00 8.77
CA SER A 11 8.07 9.88 7.65
C SER A 11 8.36 11.28 8.18
N ASN A 12 9.62 11.68 8.07
CA ASN A 12 10.10 12.90 8.71
C ASN A 12 9.78 14.14 7.87
N ASN A 13 9.34 14.01 6.60
CA ASN A 13 9.36 15.18 5.70
C ASN A 13 8.57 15.15 4.37
N ARG A 14 7.53 14.32 4.18
CA ARG A 14 6.62 14.51 3.04
C ARG A 14 5.16 14.23 3.36
N SER A 15 4.40 15.31 3.51
CA SER A 15 2.96 15.29 3.33
C SER A 15 2.65 15.10 1.84
N GLY A 16 1.92 14.04 1.50
CA GLY A 16 1.43 13.82 0.14
C GLY A 16 1.73 12.43 -0.43
N PRO A 17 1.14 12.13 -1.59
CA PRO A 17 1.22 10.82 -2.20
C PRO A 17 2.64 10.55 -2.74
N ARG A 18 3.03 9.27 -2.78
CA ARG A 18 4.26 8.85 -3.48
C ARG A 18 4.20 9.27 -4.95
N PRO A 19 5.28 9.79 -5.54
CA PRO A 19 5.24 10.24 -6.92
C PRO A 19 5.01 9.07 -7.88
N CYS A 20 4.04 9.22 -8.79
CA CYS A 20 3.92 8.37 -9.97
C CYS A 20 5.07 8.67 -10.93
N PHE A 21 5.97 7.72 -11.12
CA PHE A 21 7.03 7.86 -12.11
C PHE A 21 6.50 7.49 -13.51
N LYS A 22 6.80 8.33 -14.52
CA LYS A 22 6.36 8.12 -15.93
C LYS A 22 6.67 6.72 -16.48
N ASN A 23 7.71 6.08 -15.96
CA ASN A 23 8.20 4.79 -16.42
C ASN A 23 7.31 3.62 -15.92
N MET A 24 6.52 3.84 -14.86
CA MET A 24 5.62 2.81 -14.31
C MET A 24 4.39 2.61 -15.19
N GLY A 25 3.88 3.67 -15.82
CA GLY A 25 2.63 3.66 -16.59
C GLY A 25 2.70 3.02 -17.99
N SER A 26 3.90 2.70 -18.50
CA SER A 26 4.07 2.30 -19.91
C SER A 26 4.57 0.87 -20.13
N LYS A 27 5.13 0.22 -19.11
CA LYS A 27 5.61 -1.17 -19.21
C LYS A 27 5.34 -2.03 -17.97
N SER A 28 5.06 -1.44 -16.81
CA SER A 28 4.98 -2.17 -15.54
C SER A 28 3.68 -1.97 -14.76
N GLY A 29 2.67 -1.26 -15.29
CA GLY A 29 1.41 -1.08 -14.58
C GLY A 29 0.66 0.23 -14.84
N THR A 30 -0.28 0.57 -13.96
CA THR A 30 -0.90 1.91 -13.84
C THR A 30 -0.50 2.56 -12.51
N CYS A 31 -0.45 3.90 -12.50
CA CYS A 31 -0.20 4.70 -11.31
C CYS A 31 -1.08 5.93 -11.35
N GLU A 32 -1.87 6.14 -10.30
CA GLU A 32 -2.86 7.20 -10.21
C GLU A 32 -2.78 7.92 -8.87
N TYR A 33 -3.05 9.23 -8.88
CA TYR A 33 -3.23 9.99 -7.65
C TYR A 33 -4.71 10.03 -7.31
N VAL A 34 -5.03 9.62 -6.10
CA VAL A 34 -6.41 9.54 -5.61
C VAL A 34 -6.54 10.30 -4.29
N THR A 35 -7.78 10.59 -3.91
CA THR A 35 -8.10 11.15 -2.58
C THR A 35 -8.94 10.12 -1.85
N LEU A 36 -8.49 9.74 -0.66
CA LEU A 36 -9.16 8.72 0.12
C LEU A 36 -10.58 9.19 0.52
N PRO A 37 -11.57 8.28 0.49
CA PRO A 37 -12.91 8.59 0.97
C PRO A 37 -12.91 8.85 2.48
N GLY A 38 -13.99 9.44 3.02
CA GLY A 38 -14.16 9.61 4.47
C GLY A 38 -13.78 10.98 5.04
N GLY A 39 -13.63 12.01 4.19
CA GLY A 39 -13.51 13.41 4.63
C GLY A 39 -12.14 13.84 5.16
N SER A 40 -11.17 12.92 5.25
CA SER A 40 -9.80 13.20 5.69
C SER A 40 -8.99 14.03 4.68
N GLY A 41 -9.39 14.03 3.41
CA GLY A 41 -8.67 14.71 2.32
C GLY A 41 -7.28 14.14 2.06
N VAL A 42 -6.99 12.94 2.59
CA VAL A 42 -5.69 12.29 2.43
C VAL A 42 -5.48 11.93 0.96
N ARG A 43 -4.39 12.43 0.39
CA ARG A 43 -3.97 12.08 -0.97
C ARG A 43 -3.14 10.80 -0.94
N ALA A 44 -3.45 9.89 -1.85
CA ALA A 44 -2.79 8.61 -1.98
C ALA A 44 -2.31 8.36 -3.42
N THR A 45 -1.45 7.36 -3.56
CA THR A 45 -0.99 6.82 -4.83
C THR A 45 -1.55 5.42 -4.97
N SER A 46 -2.40 5.21 -5.96
CA SER A 46 -2.96 3.91 -6.33
C SER A 46 -2.10 3.32 -7.45
N LEU A 47 -1.65 2.08 -7.28
CA LEU A 47 -0.70 1.40 -8.15
C LEU A 47 -1.24 0.02 -8.52
N ARG A 48 -1.27 -0.29 -9.82
CA ARG A 48 -1.55 -1.64 -10.34
C ARG A 48 -0.35 -2.11 -11.10
N LEU A 49 0.51 -2.92 -10.49
CA LEU A 49 1.81 -3.27 -11.06
C LEU A 49 1.83 -4.70 -11.58
N ARG A 50 2.39 -4.89 -12.77
CA ARG A 50 2.67 -6.19 -13.37
C ARG A 50 3.81 -6.87 -12.62
N VAL A 51 3.61 -8.14 -12.26
CA VAL A 51 4.57 -8.98 -11.55
C VAL A 51 5.14 -10.00 -12.54
N GLU A 52 6.44 -9.86 -12.81
CA GLU A 52 7.18 -10.82 -13.65
C GLU A 52 7.56 -12.06 -12.83
N PRO A 53 7.64 -13.25 -13.45
CA PRO A 53 7.46 -13.54 -14.89
C PRO A 53 6.01 -13.86 -15.30
N SER A 54 5.10 -14.02 -14.33
CA SER A 54 3.75 -14.57 -14.55
C SER A 54 2.75 -13.64 -15.28
N ASP A 55 3.14 -12.40 -15.56
CA ASP A 55 2.27 -11.37 -16.13
C ASP A 55 0.96 -11.11 -15.33
N THR A 56 1.01 -11.38 -14.03
CA THR A 56 -0.10 -11.13 -13.11
C THR A 56 -0.01 -9.71 -12.54
N ILE A 57 -1.13 -9.18 -12.02
CA ILE A 57 -1.20 -7.81 -11.52
C ILE A 57 -1.29 -7.78 -10.00
N SER A 58 -0.39 -7.07 -9.33
CA SER A 58 -0.51 -6.65 -7.93
C SER A 58 -1.33 -5.35 -7.81
N ALA A 59 -1.96 -5.16 -6.65
CA ALA A 59 -2.61 -3.90 -6.28
C ALA A 59 -1.88 -3.29 -5.08
N GLN A 60 -1.61 -1.99 -5.11
CA GLN A 60 -0.93 -1.27 -4.04
C GLN A 60 -1.54 0.11 -3.85
N ILE A 61 -1.61 0.55 -2.59
CA ILE A 61 -1.92 1.93 -2.24
C ILE A 61 -0.90 2.46 -1.24
N ALA A 62 -0.42 3.68 -1.49
CA ALA A 62 0.54 4.36 -0.64
C ALA A 62 0.05 5.77 -0.26
N PHE A 63 0.12 6.13 1.01
CA PHE A 63 -0.33 7.42 1.51
C PHE A 63 0.46 7.85 2.75
N THR A 64 0.49 9.16 3.00
CA THR A 64 0.99 9.70 4.27
C THR A 64 -0.19 10.07 5.15
N TYR A 65 -0.17 9.61 6.39
CA TYR A 65 -1.14 9.98 7.41
C TYR A 65 -0.40 10.38 8.70
N ALA A 66 -0.71 11.58 9.22
CA ALA A 66 0.04 12.22 10.29
C ALA A 66 1.56 12.28 9.98
N HIS A 67 2.38 11.50 10.70
CA HIS A 67 3.84 11.42 10.53
C HIS A 67 4.29 10.06 10.00
N SER A 68 3.39 9.34 9.34
CA SER A 68 3.65 7.98 8.90
C SER A 68 3.31 7.79 7.44
N GLU A 69 4.23 7.15 6.73
CA GLU A 69 3.98 6.64 5.39
C GLU A 69 3.46 5.21 5.52
N ALA A 70 2.26 4.98 5.02
CA ALA A 70 1.62 3.68 4.98
C ALA A 70 1.57 3.15 3.55
N VAL A 71 1.88 1.87 3.39
CA VAL A 71 1.77 1.14 2.12
C VAL A 71 1.04 -0.16 2.39
N LEU A 72 -0.03 -0.39 1.64
CA LEU A 72 -0.73 -1.66 1.60
C LEU A 72 -0.57 -2.25 0.20
N SER A 73 -0.08 -3.48 0.12
CA SER A 73 0.11 -4.22 -1.14
C SER A 73 -0.59 -5.56 -1.05
N VAL A 74 -1.30 -5.93 -2.11
CA VAL A 74 -1.90 -7.26 -2.27
C VAL A 74 -1.31 -7.87 -3.55
N TYR A 75 -0.46 -8.87 -3.34
CA TYR A 75 0.26 -9.56 -4.39
C TYR A 75 -0.60 -10.64 -5.05
N PRO A 76 -0.35 -10.92 -6.35
CA PRO A 76 -1.02 -11.99 -7.07
C PRO A 76 -0.61 -13.38 -6.57
N ASP A 77 -1.42 -14.37 -6.90
CA ASP A 77 -1.07 -15.78 -6.78
C ASP A 77 -0.32 -16.21 -8.05
N VAL A 78 1.01 -16.06 -8.01
CA VAL A 78 1.87 -16.31 -9.17
C VAL A 78 1.87 -17.78 -9.61
N ASP A 79 1.74 -18.72 -8.66
CA ASP A 79 1.72 -20.16 -8.94
C ASP A 79 0.41 -20.58 -9.64
N ALA A 80 -0.70 -19.93 -9.26
CA ALA A 80 -2.00 -20.13 -9.92
C ALA A 80 -2.21 -19.25 -11.16
N GLY A 81 -1.27 -18.35 -11.47
CA GLY A 81 -1.41 -17.36 -12.55
C GLY A 81 -2.57 -16.37 -12.32
N ALA A 82 -2.99 -16.16 -11.06
CA ALA A 82 -4.12 -15.31 -10.73
C ALA A 82 -3.64 -13.93 -10.24
N SER A 83 -4.14 -12.87 -10.86
CA SER A 83 -3.87 -11.49 -10.40
C SER A 83 -4.44 -11.24 -8.99
N SER A 84 -3.95 -10.19 -8.34
CA SER A 84 -4.47 -9.70 -7.08
C SER A 84 -6.00 -9.65 -7.10
N PRO A 85 -6.67 -10.21 -6.09
CA PRO A 85 -8.12 -10.38 -6.09
C PRO A 85 -8.85 -9.07 -5.80
N VAL A 86 -8.11 -7.98 -5.53
CA VAL A 86 -8.66 -6.67 -5.23
C VAL A 86 -8.32 -5.63 -6.29
N THR A 87 -9.21 -4.65 -6.46
CA THR A 87 -9.00 -3.49 -7.33
C THR A 87 -8.30 -2.34 -6.60
N GLY A 88 -7.94 -1.29 -7.34
CA GLY A 88 -7.43 -0.05 -6.73
C GLY A 88 -8.49 0.63 -5.87
N GLU A 89 -9.73 0.69 -6.36
CA GLU A 89 -10.87 1.30 -5.67
C GLU A 89 -11.22 0.58 -4.37
N GLU A 90 -11.11 -0.75 -4.34
CA GLU A 90 -11.33 -1.53 -3.13
C GLU A 90 -10.25 -1.26 -2.07
N LEU A 91 -8.98 -1.12 -2.49
CA LEU A 91 -7.90 -0.70 -1.60
C LEU A 91 -8.12 0.73 -1.09
N GLU A 92 -8.54 1.65 -1.96
CA GLU A 92 -8.87 3.03 -1.60
C GLU A 92 -9.98 3.11 -0.55
N ALA A 93 -11.05 2.34 -0.74
CA ALA A 93 -12.13 2.22 0.23
C ALA A 93 -11.66 1.62 1.56
N ALA A 94 -10.79 0.61 1.52
CA ALA A 94 -10.24 -0.02 2.70
C ALA A 94 -9.38 0.95 3.53
N VAL A 95 -8.43 1.65 2.89
CA VAL A 95 -7.51 2.56 3.61
C VAL A 95 -8.12 3.91 3.95
N GLY A 96 -9.21 4.30 3.29
CA GLY A 96 -10.05 5.44 3.67
C GLY A 96 -10.97 5.17 4.87
N ASN A 97 -11.08 3.91 5.32
CA ASN A 97 -11.87 3.57 6.51
C ASN A 97 -11.19 4.16 7.77
N PRO A 98 -11.94 4.86 8.65
CA PRO A 98 -11.38 5.41 9.89
C PRO A 98 -10.62 4.38 10.73
N ARG A 99 -11.12 3.14 10.83
CA ARG A 99 -10.45 2.06 11.58
C ARG A 99 -9.11 1.65 10.99
N PHE A 100 -8.93 1.79 9.68
CA PHE A 100 -7.64 1.54 9.04
C PHE A 100 -6.65 2.66 9.36
N LEU A 101 -7.12 3.91 9.43
CA LEU A 101 -6.29 5.05 9.82
C LEU A 101 -5.87 4.95 11.30
N ASP A 102 -6.74 4.46 12.17
CA ASP A 102 -6.39 4.14 13.56
C ASP A 102 -5.27 3.09 13.62
N LEU A 103 -5.36 2.02 12.80
CA LEU A 103 -4.30 1.01 12.69
C LEU A 103 -2.96 1.59 12.25
N VAL A 104 -2.95 2.58 11.34
CA VAL A 104 -1.72 3.28 10.94
C VAL A 104 -1.10 4.03 12.12
N GLN A 105 -1.93 4.69 12.94
CA GLN A 105 -1.46 5.41 14.12
C GLN A 105 -0.91 4.45 15.19
N ASP A 106 -1.62 3.35 15.45
CA ASP A 106 -1.18 2.32 16.39
C ASP A 106 0.16 1.72 15.97
N ALA A 107 0.30 1.36 14.69
CA ALA A 107 1.54 0.83 14.13
C ALA A 107 2.70 1.84 14.17
N ALA A 108 2.41 3.14 14.11
CA ALA A 108 3.40 4.21 14.23
C ALA A 108 3.85 4.45 15.67
N ALA A 109 2.98 4.17 16.65
CA ALA A 109 3.27 4.30 18.07
C ALA A 109 4.06 3.10 18.64
N LEU A 110 4.12 1.98 17.90
CA LEU A 110 4.88 0.81 18.32
C LEU A 110 6.40 1.09 18.34
N PRO A 111 7.11 0.74 19.42
CA PRO A 111 8.56 0.82 19.49
C PRO A 111 9.23 0.00 18.37
N LEU A 112 10.27 0.55 17.73
CA LEU A 112 10.97 -0.08 16.59
C LEU A 112 11.53 -1.47 16.94
N ASP A 113 11.90 -1.66 18.20
CA ASP A 113 12.40 -2.88 18.85
C ASP A 113 11.40 -4.04 18.89
N LEU A 114 10.09 -3.78 18.74
CA LEU A 114 9.07 -4.82 18.58
C LEU A 114 8.81 -5.22 17.11
N ARG A 115 9.37 -4.48 16.14
CA ARG A 115 9.16 -4.75 14.69
C ARG A 115 10.09 -5.80 14.13
N GLU A 116 11.24 -6.04 14.76
CA GLU A 116 12.17 -7.12 14.37
C GLU A 116 11.79 -8.48 14.98
N ALA A 117 11.02 -8.50 16.07
CA ALA A 117 10.59 -9.72 16.74
C ALA A 117 9.51 -10.53 15.98
N ILE A 118 8.87 -9.97 14.94
CA ILE A 118 7.83 -10.65 14.14
C ILE A 118 8.42 -11.24 12.84
N GLY A 119 9.71 -10.99 12.56
CA GLY A 119 10.44 -11.55 11.42
C GLY A 119 11.63 -12.43 11.83
N ALA A 120 11.76 -12.74 13.12
CA ALA A 120 12.85 -13.52 13.68
C ALA A 120 12.29 -14.60 14.62
N ASP A 121 11.47 -15.49 14.08
CA ASP A 121 11.43 -16.87 14.57
C ASP A 121 11.86 -17.75 13.40
N ASP A 122 13.04 -18.34 13.57
CA ASP A 122 13.77 -19.24 12.67
C ASP A 122 12.96 -20.46 12.19
#